data_AF-A0A3D1MBL0-F1
#
_entry.id   AF-A0A3D1MBL0-F1
#
_cell.length_a   1.000
_cell.length_b   1.000
_cell.length_c   1.000
_cell.angle_alpha   90.00
_cell.angle_beta   90.00
_cell.angle_gamma   90.00
#
_symmetry.space_group_name_H-M   'P 1'
#
loop_
_entity.id
_entity.type
_entity.pdbx_description
1 polymer ?
#
loop_
_entity_poly.entity_id
_entity_poly.type
_entity_poly.pdbx_seq_one_letter_code
_entity_poly.pdbx_strand_id
1 'polypeptide(L)' 'MLLFSMMLPFAFLDNTDEDIKAIYIVVPIVMLVFYTMVGLELIAEEIEDPFGYDDDDLPVDELCAKVERNIKEIIQNA' A
#
# COMPACT_ATOMS: atom_id res chain seq x y z
N MET A 1 7.81 -8.37 -4.45
CA MET A 1 6.93 -9.43 -3.88
C MET A 1 6.21 -10.27 -4.93
N LEU A 2 6.13 -9.80 -6.18
CA LEU A 2 5.41 -10.47 -7.27
C LEU A 2 5.83 -11.92 -7.54
N LEU A 3 7.13 -12.24 -7.54
CA LEU A 3 7.61 -13.62 -7.77
C LEU A 3 7.14 -14.60 -6.68
N PHE A 4 7.09 -14.16 -5.43
CA PHE A 4 6.55 -14.95 -4.33
C PHE A 4 5.06 -15.24 -4.55
N SER A 5 4.26 -14.22 -4.87
CA SER A 5 2.83 -14.39 -5.13
C SER A 5 2.53 -15.27 -6.35
N MET A 6 3.37 -15.23 -7.38
CA MET A 6 3.27 -16.12 -8.55
C MET A 6 3.58 -17.58 -8.21
N MET A 7 4.48 -17.84 -7.26
CA MET A 7 4.83 -19.19 -6.82
C MET A 7 3.88 -19.75 -5.76
N LEU A 8 3.20 -18.90 -5.00
CA LEU A 8 2.26 -19.26 -3.93
C LEU A 8 1.20 -20.32 -4.32
N PRO A 9 0.49 -20.24 -5.46
CA PRO A 9 -0.49 -21.27 -5.82
C PRO A 9 0.12 -22.66 -6.01
N PHE A 10 1.39 -22.75 -6.40
CA PHE A 10 2.10 -24.02 -6.59
C PHE A 10 2.65 -24.58 -5.28
N ALA A 11 2.72 -23.78 -4.22
CA ALA A 11 3.18 -24.23 -2.90
C ALA A 11 2.19 -25.21 -2.23
N PHE A 12 0.95 -25.29 -2.72
CA PHE A 12 -0.12 -26.12 -2.15
C PHE A 12 -0.44 -27.38 -2.95
N LEU A 13 0.28 -27.66 -4.04
CA LEU A 13 0.04 -28.84 -4.89
C LEU A 13 1.01 -29.96 -4.49
N ASP A 14 0.49 -31.12 -4.07
CA ASP A 14 1.33 -32.26 -3.62
C ASP A 14 1.21 -33.54 -4.47
N ASN A 15 0.64 -33.45 -5.68
CA ASN A 15 0.48 -34.54 -6.66
C ASN A 15 -0.35 -35.72 -6.11
N THR A 16 -1.30 -35.44 -5.23
CA THR A 16 -2.26 -36.42 -4.70
C THR A 16 -3.65 -36.19 -5.28
N ASP A 17 -4.47 -37.24 -5.35
CA ASP A 17 -5.85 -37.14 -5.86
C ASP A 17 -6.75 -36.20 -5.01
N GLU A 18 -6.29 -35.76 -3.83
CA GLU A 18 -6.99 -34.81 -2.97
C GLU A 18 -6.79 -33.33 -3.39
N ASP A 19 -5.86 -33.05 -4.31
CA ASP A 19 -5.49 -31.70 -4.78
C ASP A 19 -6.70 -30.92 -5.34
N ILE A 20 -7.62 -31.58 -6.05
CA ILE A 20 -8.80 -30.94 -6.67
C ILE A 20 -9.72 -30.31 -5.62
N LYS A 21 -9.81 -30.89 -4.41
CA LYS A 21 -10.63 -30.34 -3.32
C LYS A 21 -9.92 -29.18 -2.63
N ALA A 22 -8.59 -29.23 -2.52
CA ALA A 22 -7.79 -28.17 -1.94
C ALA A 22 -7.90 -26.87 -2.75
N ILE A 23 -8.01 -26.94 -4.09
CA ILE A 23 -8.15 -25.77 -4.98
C ILE A 23 -9.30 -24.83 -4.54
N TYR A 24 -10.45 -25.36 -4.11
CA TYR A 24 -11.59 -24.54 -3.69
C TYR A 24 -11.30 -23.65 -2.47
N ILE A 25 -10.36 -24.05 -1.62
CA ILE A 25 -9.93 -23.29 -0.43
C ILE A 25 -8.66 -22.50 -0.73
N VAL A 26 -7.74 -23.08 -1.51
CA VAL A 26 -6.47 -22.46 -1.88
C VAL A 26 -6.68 -21.21 -2.73
N VAL A 27 -7.60 -21.24 -3.71
CA VAL A 27 -7.86 -20.08 -4.59
C VAL A 27 -8.25 -18.82 -3.79
N PRO A 28 -9.27 -18.81 -2.92
CA PRO A 28 -9.61 -17.61 -2.15
C PRO A 28 -8.49 -17.17 -1.19
N ILE A 29 -7.72 -18.10 -0.62
CA ILE A 29 -6.57 -17.77 0.24
C ILE A 29 -5.47 -17.09 -0.57
N VAL A 30 -5.10 -17.66 -1.72
CA VAL A 30 -4.07 -17.09 -2.61
C VAL A 30 -4.49 -15.70 -3.10
N MET A 31 -5.77 -15.51 -3.46
CA MET A 31 -6.29 -14.20 -3.83
C MET A 31 -6.20 -13.19 -2.69
N LEU A 32 -6.53 -13.58 -1.45
CA LEU A 32 -6.43 -12.70 -0.28
C LEU A 32 -4.98 -12.31 0.00
N VAL A 33 -4.05 -13.26 -0.04
CA VAL A 33 -2.62 -13.01 0.17
C VAL A 33 -2.07 -12.11 -0.93
N PHE A 34 -2.43 -12.38 -2.19
CA PHE A 34 -2.03 -11.54 -3.32
C PHE A 34 -2.53 -10.10 -3.18
N TYR A 35 -3.82 -9.93 -2.90
CA TYR A 35 -4.43 -8.62 -2.68
C TYR A 35 -3.71 -7.84 -1.58
N THR A 36 -3.43 -8.49 -0.45
CA THR A 36 -2.72 -7.86 0.67
C THR A 36 -1.30 -7.47 0.29
N MET A 37 -0.56 -8.36 -0.39
CA MET A 37 0.84 -8.11 -0.77
C MET A 37 0.97 -6.98 -1.80
N VAL A 38 0.11 -6.96 -2.82
CA VAL A 38 0.10 -5.88 -3.82
C VAL A 38 -0.37 -4.57 -3.21
N GLY A 39 -1.40 -4.61 -2.35
CA GLY A 39 -1.86 -3.41 -1.65
C GLY A 39 -0.76 -2.79 -0.78
N LEU A 40 0.03 -3.61 -0.09
CA LEU A 40 1.19 -3.12 0.68
C LEU A 40 2.26 -2.49 -0.22
N GLU A 41 2.49 -3.03 -1.41
CA GLU A 41 3.47 -2.49 -2.37
C GLU A 41 3.04 -1.12 -2.89
N LEU A 42 1.75 -0.96 -3.24
CA LEU A 42 1.19 0.32 -3.69
C LEU A 42 1.25 1.40 -2.58
N ILE A 43 0.82 1.06 -1.36
CA ILE A 43 0.90 1.98 -0.23
C ILE A 43 2.36 2.36 0.07
N ALA A 44 3.30 1.43 -0.09
CA ALA A 44 4.71 1.71 0.12
C ALA A 44 5.28 2.68 -0.93
N GLU A 45 4.83 2.55 -2.19
CA GLU A 45 5.18 3.48 -3.28
C GLU A 45 4.65 4.89 -2.99
N GLU A 46 3.39 5.02 -2.59
CA GLU A 46 2.78 6.31 -2.19
C GLU A 46 3.51 6.94 -1.00
N ILE A 47 3.94 6.15 -0.01
CA ILE A 47 4.68 6.66 1.17
C ILE A 47 6.13 7.08 0.82
N GLU A 48 6.71 6.56 -0.26
CA GLU A 48 8.10 6.85 -0.64
C GLU A 48 8.27 8.30 -1.15
N ASP A 49 7.26 8.86 -1.82
CA ASP A 49 7.28 10.24 -2.35
C ASP A 49 6.16 11.14 -1.78
N PRO A 50 6.15 11.43 -0.47
CA PRO A 50 5.02 12.07 0.22
C PRO A 50 4.87 13.57 -0.07
N PHE A 51 5.73 14.14 -0.90
CA PHE A 51 5.77 15.56 -1.24
C PHE A 51 5.46 15.82 -2.71
N GLY A 52 4.88 14.82 -3.38
CA GLY A 52 4.39 14.93 -4.75
C GLY A 52 3.12 15.78 -4.86
N TYR A 53 2.29 15.43 -5.85
CA TYR A 53 1.01 16.09 -6.13
C TYR A 53 -0.13 15.08 -6.34
N ASP A 54 0.04 13.86 -5.85
CA ASP A 54 -1.00 12.84 -5.83
C ASP A 54 -2.04 13.12 -4.72
N ASP A 55 -3.21 12.49 -4.82
CA ASP A 55 -4.35 12.78 -3.93
C ASP A 55 -4.03 12.47 -2.45
N ASP A 56 -3.12 11.53 -2.18
CA ASP A 56 -2.73 11.07 -0.85
C ASP A 56 -1.40 11.70 -0.35
N ASP A 57 -0.86 12.69 -1.06
CA ASP A 57 0.36 13.43 -0.68
C ASP A 57 0.13 14.50 0.40
N LEU A 58 1.22 14.95 1.02
CA LEU A 58 1.17 16.01 2.02
C LEU A 58 0.80 17.37 1.39
N PRO A 59 -0.15 18.13 1.98
CA PRO A 59 -0.52 19.46 1.48
C PRO A 59 0.52 20.52 1.88
N VAL A 60 1.72 20.44 1.28
CA VAL A 60 2.88 21.28 1.62
C VAL A 60 2.60 22.77 1.40
N ASP A 61 1.87 23.11 0.33
CA ASP A 61 1.50 24.50 0.04
C ASP A 61 0.62 25.10 1.14
N GLU A 62 -0.37 24.34 1.61
CA GLU A 62 -1.27 24.78 2.67
C GLU A 62 -0.52 24.89 4.00
N LEU A 63 0.39 23.97 4.27
CA LEU A 63 1.27 24.03 5.44
C LEU A 63 2.18 25.26 5.40
N CYS A 64 2.80 25.55 4.26
CA CYS A 64 3.64 26.75 4.07
C CYS A 64 2.83 28.04 4.29
N ALA A 65 1.63 28.13 3.69
CA ALA A 65 0.75 29.27 3.87
C ALA A 65 0.33 29.47 5.34
N LYS A 66 0.13 28.37 6.07
CA LYS A 66 -0.19 28.40 7.50
C LYS A 66 1.01 28.87 8.34
N VAL A 67 2.21 28.40 8.04
CA VAL A 67 3.45 28.86 8.70
C VAL A 67 3.67 30.36 8.47
N GLU A 68 3.52 30.82 7.22
CA GLU A 68 3.66 32.24 6.88
C GLU A 68 2.68 33.11 7.67
N ARG A 69 1.41 32.68 7.76
CA ARG A 69 0.38 33.38 8.52
C ARG A 69 0.73 33.46 10.01
N ASN A 70 1.17 32.35 10.60
CA ASN A 70 1.55 32.31 12.02
C ASN A 70 2.71 33.27 12.31
N ILE A 71 3.72 33.34 11.42
CA ILE A 71 4.84 34.29 11.57
C ILE A 71 4.34 35.74 11.50
N LYS A 72 3.45 36.06 10.55
CA LYS A 72 2.85 37.39 10.43
C LYS A 72 2.06 37.77 11.69
N GLU A 73 1.27 36.85 12.23
CA GLU A 73 0.53 37.07 13.48
C GLU A 73 1.46 37.33 14.67
N ILE A 74 2.56 36.59 14.79
CA ILE A 74 3.54 36.81 15.87
C ILE A 74 4.16 38.20 15.75
N ILE A 75 4.58 38.62 14.54
CA ILE A 75 5.20 39.93 14.32
C ILE A 75 4.20 41.07 14.54
N GLN A 76 2.93 40.91 14.17
CA GLN A 76 1.89 41.91 14.38
C GLN A 76 1.47 42.05 15.85
N ASN A 77 1.63 41.00 16.65
CA ASN A 77 1.30 40.95 18.07
C ASN A 77 2.51 41.17 19.00
N ALA A 78 3.69 41.47 18.45
CA ALA A 78 4.91 41.82 19.17
C ALA A 78 5.08 43.34 19.26
#